data_AF-A0A5E5P487-F1
#
_entry.id   AF-A0A5E5P487-F1
#
_cell.length_a   1.000
_cell.length_b   1.000
_cell.length_c   1.000
_cell.angle_alpha   90.00
_cell.angle_beta   90.00
_cell.angle_gamma   90.00
#
_symmetry.space_group_name_H-M   'P 1'
#
loop_
_entity.id
_entity.type
_entity.pdbx_description
1 polymer ?
#
loop_
_entity_poly.entity_id
_entity_poly.type
_entity_poly.pdbx_seq_one_letter_code
_entity_poly.pdbx_strand_id
1 'polypeptide(L)'
;MRWAIGMASDEPFAIAGLWREWEGEGGPRLSFTMLTLNADHHPLMKRFHKPGSEKRSVVIIKPAAYDDWLGARSIDEARSFVTLPDAQTMAAGPAPKTAE
;
A
#
# COMPACT_ATOMS: atom_id res chain seq x y z
N MET A 1 18.26 -5.83 -8.19
CA MET A 1 17.39 -7.01 -8.14
C MET A 1 15.96 -6.54 -7.91
N ARG A 2 14.99 -7.05 -8.69
CA ARG A 2 13.56 -6.75 -8.53
C ARG A 2 12.92 -7.80 -7.62
N TRP A 3 11.93 -7.39 -6.84
CA TRP A 3 11.23 -8.22 -5.86
C TRP A 3 9.74 -8.09 -6.08
N ALA A 4 9.02 -9.21 -5.95
CA ALA A 4 7.59 -9.22 -5.75
C ALA A 4 7.31 -9.29 -4.26
N ILE A 5 6.35 -8.49 -3.79
CA ILE A 5 5.89 -8.46 -2.41
C ILE A 5 4.36 -8.53 -2.46
N GLY A 6 3.77 -9.44 -1.71
CA GLY A 6 2.33 -9.67 -1.67
C GLY A 6 1.89 -10.37 -0.39
N MET A 7 0.64 -10.83 -0.36
CA MET A 7 0.15 -11.64 0.74
C MET A 7 0.79 -13.02 0.72
N ALA A 8 1.07 -13.58 1.89
CA ALA A 8 1.57 -14.95 2.02
C ALA A 8 0.55 -16.00 1.51
N SER A 9 -0.74 -15.65 1.50
CA SER A 9 -1.81 -16.46 0.91
C SER A 9 -1.87 -16.42 -0.63
N ASP A 10 -1.09 -15.55 -1.28
CA ASP A 10 -1.17 -15.25 -2.72
C ASP A 10 -2.52 -14.66 -3.18
N GLU A 11 -3.39 -14.32 -2.23
CA GLU A 11 -4.67 -13.67 -2.52
C GLU A 11 -4.48 -12.18 -2.88
N PRO A 12 -5.37 -11.62 -3.73
CA PRO A 12 -5.40 -10.20 -3.98
C PRO A 12 -5.73 -9.43 -2.68
N PHE A 13 -5.23 -8.20 -2.59
CA PHE A 13 -5.43 -7.34 -1.42
C PHE A 13 -5.67 -5.89 -1.86
N ALA A 14 -6.29 -5.10 -0.99
CA ALA A 14 -6.57 -3.69 -1.24
C ALA A 14 -5.57 -2.80 -0.52
N ILE A 15 -5.06 -1.78 -1.23
CA ILE A 15 -4.21 -0.73 -0.65
C ILE A 15 -5.07 0.49 -0.32
N ALA A 16 -4.90 1.03 0.88
CA ALA A 16 -5.55 2.27 1.27
C ALA A 16 -5.09 3.42 0.38
N GLY A 17 -6.04 4.14 -0.21
CA GLY A 17 -5.73 5.23 -1.13
C GLY A 17 -6.73 6.37 -1.05
N LEU A 18 -6.28 7.54 -1.48
CA LEU A 18 -7.13 8.70 -1.69
C LEU A 18 -7.30 8.91 -3.18
N TRP A 19 -8.43 9.45 -3.59
CA TRP A 19 -8.67 9.84 -4.97
C TRP A 19 -9.28 11.23 -5.03
N ARG A 20 -9.07 11.89 -6.16
CA ARG A 20 -9.76 13.14 -6.48
C ARG A 20 -9.90 13.28 -7.99
N GLU A 21 -11.00 13.89 -8.40
CA GLU A 21 -11.14 14.50 -9.71
C GLU A 21 -10.45 15.87 -9.71
N TRP A 22 -9.84 16.23 -10.83
CA TRP A 22 -9.28 17.56 -11.04
C TRP A 22 -9.38 17.97 -12.52
N GLU A 23 -9.50 19.27 -12.76
CA GLU A 23 -9.56 19.83 -14.11
C GLU A 23 -8.16 19.98 -14.70
N GLY A 24 -7.91 19.34 -15.84
CA GLY A 24 -6.65 19.45 -16.56
C GLY A 24 -6.82 20.01 -17.97
N GLU A 25 -5.70 20.31 -18.64
CA GLU A 25 -5.72 20.56 -20.09
C GLU A 25 -6.22 19.29 -20.81
N GLY A 26 -7.46 19.33 -21.30
CA GLY A 26 -8.17 18.20 -21.88
C GLY A 26 -9.42 17.72 -21.12
N GLY A 27 -9.81 18.41 -20.04
CA GLY A 27 -11.03 18.12 -19.28
C GLY A 27 -10.78 17.37 -17.97
N PRO A 28 -11.85 16.85 -17.34
CA PRO A 28 -11.76 16.23 -16.02
C PRO A 28 -10.88 14.98 -16.01
N ARG A 29 -10.06 14.84 -14.98
CA ARG A 29 -9.17 13.69 -14.78
C ARG A 29 -9.30 13.14 -13.37
N LEU A 30 -9.35 11.83 -13.27
CA LEU A 30 -9.25 11.13 -11.99
C LEU A 30 -7.78 10.87 -11.66
N SER A 31 -7.41 11.18 -10.43
CA SER A 31 -6.11 10.85 -9.86
C SER A 31 -6.30 10.14 -8.54
N PHE A 32 -5.36 9.25 -8.20
CA PHE A 32 -5.33 8.58 -6.91
C PHE A 32 -3.91 8.51 -6.38
N THR A 33 -3.79 8.25 -5.09
CA THR A 33 -2.51 8.02 -4.41
C THR A 33 -2.68 6.92 -3.37
N MET A 34 -1.58 6.22 -3.08
CA MET A 34 -1.52 5.20 -2.04
C MET A 34 -1.01 5.83 -0.75
N LEU A 35 -1.69 5.53 0.37
CA LEU A 35 -1.20 5.91 1.69
C LEU A 35 0.01 5.06 2.04
N THR A 36 1.01 5.72 2.65
CA THR A 36 2.22 5.05 3.11
C THR A 36 2.53 5.43 4.55
N LEU A 37 3.21 4.53 5.25
CA LEU A 37 3.77 4.75 6.58
C LEU A 37 5.27 4.46 6.58
N ASN A 38 5.97 5.03 7.56
CA ASN A 38 7.34 4.65 7.86
C ASN A 38 7.39 3.16 8.21
N ALA A 39 8.39 2.45 7.70
CA ALA A 39 8.55 1.01 7.81
C ALA A 39 9.96 0.61 8.27
N ASP A 40 10.73 1.51 8.89
CA ASP A 40 12.11 1.25 9.31
C ASP A 40 12.21 0.09 10.32
N HIS A 41 11.16 -0.08 11.12
CA HIS A 41 11.04 -1.13 12.13
C HIS A 41 10.18 -2.32 11.67
N HIS A 42 9.61 -2.29 10.47
CA HIS A 42 8.76 -3.37 9.99
C HIS A 42 9.60 -4.60 9.60
N PRO A 43 9.36 -5.81 10.16
CA PRO A 43 10.23 -6.98 9.99
C PRO A 43 10.55 -7.35 8.53
N LEU A 44 9.54 -7.31 7.64
CA LEU A 44 9.74 -7.56 6.20
C LEU A 44 10.15 -6.30 5.43
N MET A 45 9.31 -5.26 5.45
CA MET A 45 9.46 -4.07 4.61
C MET A 45 10.74 -3.27 4.83
N LYS A 46 11.37 -3.33 6.02
CA LYS A 46 12.65 -2.65 6.29
C LYS A 46 13.81 -3.11 5.40
N ARG A 47 13.67 -4.29 4.77
CA ARG A 47 14.68 -4.90 3.91
C ARG A 47 14.75 -4.28 2.51
N PHE A 48 13.73 -3.53 2.09
CA PHE A 48 13.60 -3.00 0.73
C PHE A 48 13.97 -1.51 0.67
N HIS A 49 13.84 -0.89 -0.51
CA HIS A 49 14.32 0.47 -0.82
C HIS A 49 15.85 0.63 -0.78
N LYS A 50 16.34 1.76 -1.29
CA LYS A 50 17.78 2.09 -1.29
C LYS A 50 18.34 2.12 0.14
N PRO A 51 19.59 1.65 0.37
CA PRO A 51 20.27 1.84 1.65
C PRO A 51 20.34 3.32 2.05
N GLY A 52 20.19 3.63 3.34
CA GLY A 52 20.22 5.00 3.86
C GLY A 52 18.96 5.85 3.58
N SER A 53 17.99 5.35 2.81
CA SER A 53 16.68 6.00 2.64
C SER A 53 15.67 5.51 3.66
N GLU A 54 14.75 6.40 4.09
CA GLU A 54 13.57 6.04 4.89
C GLU A 54 12.83 4.88 4.23
N LYS A 55 12.49 3.86 5.02
CA LYS A 55 11.68 2.75 4.52
C LYS A 55 10.22 3.15 4.58
N ARG A 56 9.50 2.93 3.49
CA ARG A 56 8.06 3.17 3.40
C ARG A 56 7.34 1.89 2.98
N SER A 57 6.19 1.64 3.57
CA SER A 57 5.26 0.60 3.11
C SER A 57 3.89 1.21 2.86
N VAL A 58 3.14 0.58 1.97
CA VAL A 58 1.72 0.85 1.78
C VAL A 58 0.91 0.31 2.96
N VAL A 59 -0.29 0.86 3.13
CA VAL A 59 -1.30 0.37 4.07
C VAL A 59 -2.20 -0.62 3.34
N ILE A 60 -2.38 -1.82 3.90
CA ILE A 60 -3.29 -2.84 3.37
C ILE A 60 -4.57 -2.84 4.19
N ILE A 61 -5.71 -2.67 3.52
CA ILE A 61 -7.03 -2.78 4.17
C ILE A 61 -7.41 -4.27 4.22
N LYS A 62 -7.90 -4.73 5.37
CA LYS A 62 -8.40 -6.11 5.53
C LYS A 62 -9.74 -6.26 4.79
N PRO A 63 -10.04 -7.42 4.18
CA PRO A 63 -11.30 -7.62 3.45
C PRO A 63 -12.56 -7.25 4.24
N ALA A 64 -12.61 -7.60 5.53
CA ALA A 64 -13.75 -7.28 6.40
C ALA A 64 -13.95 -5.77 6.67
N ALA A 65 -12.97 -4.93 6.32
CA ALA A 65 -12.97 -3.48 6.56
C ALA A 65 -13.10 -2.66 5.26
N TYR A 66 -13.40 -3.29 4.12
CA TYR A 66 -13.51 -2.58 2.84
C TYR A 66 -14.64 -1.56 2.86
N ASP A 67 -15.82 -1.97 3.29
CA ASP A 67 -16.99 -1.08 3.32
C ASP A 67 -16.79 0.04 4.34
N ASP A 68 -16.21 -0.25 5.49
CA ASP A 68 -15.92 0.77 6.52
C ASP A 68 -14.86 1.76 6.03
N TRP A 69 -13.80 1.30 5.34
CA TRP A 69 -12.80 2.18 4.74
C TRP A 69 -13.40 3.11 3.68
N LEU A 70 -14.21 2.57 2.77
CA LEU A 70 -14.85 3.35 1.70
C LEU A 70 -15.98 4.25 2.22
N GLY A 71 -16.60 3.86 3.34
CA GLY A 71 -17.72 4.54 3.98
C GLY A 71 -17.32 5.53 5.08
N ALA A 72 -16.04 5.61 5.45
CA ALA A 72 -15.55 6.41 6.56
C ALA A 72 -16.05 7.86 6.48
N ARG A 73 -16.70 8.33 7.56
CA ARG A 73 -17.32 9.67 7.64
C ARG A 73 -16.47 10.68 8.37
N SER A 74 -15.41 10.22 9.04
CA SER A 74 -14.49 11.09 9.77
C SER A 74 -13.03 10.73 9.50
N ILE A 75 -12.15 11.70 9.71
CA ILE A 75 -10.70 11.49 9.60
C ILE A 75 -10.22 10.48 10.64
N ASP A 76 -10.78 10.49 11.85
CA ASP A 76 -10.35 9.59 12.93
C ASP A 76 -10.74 8.14 12.65
N GLU A 77 -11.93 7.91 12.10
CA GLU A 77 -12.34 6.60 11.59
C GLU A 77 -11.41 6.12 10.47
N ALA A 78 -11.16 6.95 9.46
CA ALA A 78 -10.24 6.61 8.38
C ALA A 78 -8.82 6.28 8.89
N ARG A 79 -8.31 7.06 9.86
CA ARG A 79 -7.00 6.85 10.50
C ARG A 79 -6.91 5.52 11.24
N SER A 80 -8.02 4.99 11.76
CA SER A 80 -8.02 3.70 12.47
C SER A 80 -7.59 2.53 11.57
N PHE A 81 -7.76 2.65 10.25
CA PHE A 81 -7.30 1.66 9.27
C PHE A 81 -5.83 1.85 8.83
N VAL A 82 -5.25 3.03 9.10
CA VAL A 82 -3.91 3.42 8.62
C VAL A 82 -2.84 2.80 9.52
N THR A 83 -2.62 1.51 9.31
CA THR A 83 -1.62 0.71 10.02
C THR A 83 -0.76 -0.06 9.01
N LEU A 84 0.46 -0.43 9.41
CA LEU A 84 1.28 -1.32 8.59
C LEU A 84 0.66 -2.72 8.58
N PRO A 85 0.70 -3.45 7.44
CA PRO A 85 0.34 -4.86 7.42
C PRO A 85 1.22 -5.67 8.37
N ASP A 86 0.71 -6.79 8.88
CA ASP A 86 1.53 -7.70 9.67
C ASP A 86 2.50 -8.45 8.75
N ALA A 87 3.79 -8.40 9.07
CA ALA A 87 4.84 -9.10 8.33
C ALA A 87 4.57 -10.60 8.18
N GLN A 88 3.89 -11.25 9.14
CA GLN A 88 3.55 -12.68 9.06
C GLN A 88 2.51 -12.99 7.97
N THR A 89 1.72 -11.99 7.58
CA THR A 89 0.71 -12.12 6.51
C THR A 89 1.28 -11.83 5.12
N MET A 90 2.57 -11.48 5.02
CA MET A 90 3.22 -11.05 3.80
C MET A 90 4.31 -12.02 3.36
N ALA A 91 4.53 -12.10 2.05
CA ALA A 91 5.64 -12.82 1.45
C ALA A 91 6.38 -11.92 0.45
N ALA A 92 7.68 -12.20 0.27
CA ALA A 92 8.49 -11.54 -0.74
C ALA A 92 9.43 -12.53 -1.42
N GLY A 93 9.53 -12.46 -2.74
CA GLY A 93 10.37 -13.33 -3.57
C GLY A 93 11.11 -12.56 -4.67
N PRO A 94 12.27 -13.05 -5.15
CA PRO A 94 12.93 -12.48 -6.31
C PRO A 94 12.00 -12.51 -7.53
N ALA A 95 11.87 -11.38 -8.22
CA ALA A 95 11.06 -11.24 -9.43
C ALA A 95 11.86 -10.47 -10.49
N PRO A 96 12.95 -11.06 -11.03
CA PRO A 96 13.78 -10.39 -12.04
C PRO A 96 12.95 -10.04 -13.28
N LYS A 97 13.34 -8.97 -13.99
CA LYS A 97 12.72 -8.68 -15.30
C LYS A 97 13.09 -9.84 -16.22
N THR A 98 12.11 -10.53 -16.80
CA THR A 98 12.36 -11.48 -17.89
C THR A 98 13.02 -10.70 -19.03
N ALA A 99 14.04 -11.29 -19.67
CA ALA A 99 14.58 -10.72 -20.90
C ALA A 99 13.44 -10.69 -21.94
N GLU A 100 13.27 -9.53 -22.58
CA GLU A 100 12.35 -9.34 -23.72
C GLU A 100 12.89 -10.05 -24.96
#